data_AF-A0A318Q4Q5-F1
#
_entry.id   AF-A0A318Q4Q5-F1
#
_cell.length_a   1.000
_cell.length_b   1.000
_cell.length_c   1.000
_cell.angle_alpha   90.00
_cell.angle_beta   90.00
_cell.angle_gamma   90.00
#
_symmetry.space_group_name_H-M   'P 1'
#
loop_
_entity.id
_entity.type
_entity.pdbx_description
1 polymer ?
#
loop_
_entity_poly.entity_id
_entity_poly.type
_entity_poly.pdbx_seq_one_letter_code
_entity_poly.pdbx_strand_id
1 'polypeptide(L)'
;MEKARAQSTQKSRFMIAAAYRDTLCAVLQRKYGRVRNGAKILARSIEASPRTVQKWIAGTAAPRGEELLKLMSECDELRDEIFRLVEEGKRCPDE
;
A
#
# COMPACT_ATOMS: atom_id res chain seq x y z
N MET A 1 31.52 7.77 11.66
CA MET A 1 30.20 8.43 11.77
C MET A 1 29.28 8.20 10.56
N GLU A 2 29.82 7.92 9.36
CA GLU A 2 29.03 7.70 8.14
C GLU A 2 28.13 6.45 8.16
N LYS A 3 28.59 5.35 8.77
CA LYS A 3 27.84 4.08 8.85
C LYS A 3 26.55 4.16 9.69
N ALA A 4 26.53 4.99 10.74
CA ALA A 4 25.36 5.15 11.61
C ALA A 4 24.22 5.91 10.90
N ARG A 5 24.57 6.93 10.10
CA ARG A 5 23.60 7.70 9.30
C ARG A 5 22.97 6.85 8.20
N ALA A 6 23.78 6.05 7.50
CA ALA A 6 23.29 5.11 6.49
C ALA A 6 22.37 4.03 7.07
N GLN A 7 22.69 3.49 8.27
CA GLN A 7 21.84 2.51 8.96
C GLN A 7 20.52 3.10 9.44
N SER A 8 20.53 4.36 9.92
CA SER A 8 19.31 5.07 10.33
C SER A 8 18.38 5.34 9.14
N THR A 9 18.91 5.86 8.03
CA THR A 9 18.13 6.09 6.80
C THR A 9 17.56 4.80 6.21
N GLN A 10 18.31 3.69 6.28
CA GLN A 10 17.83 2.38 5.82
C GLN A 10 16.69 1.85 6.70
N LYS A 11 16.78 2.01 8.03
CA LYS A 11 15.74 1.60 8.99
C LYS A 11 14.43 2.34 8.77
N SER A 12 14.48 3.67 8.58
CA SER A 12 13.29 4.47 8.31
C SER A 12 12.61 4.10 6.98
N ARG A 13 13.39 3.80 5.92
CA ARG A 13 12.85 3.32 4.64
C ARG A 13 12.15 1.96 4.75
N PHE A 14 12.71 1.05 5.54
CA PHE A 14 12.08 -0.25 5.79
C PHE A 14 10.75 -0.12 6.55
N MET A 15 10.66 0.80 7.52
CA MET A 15 9.40 1.06 8.23
C MET A 15 8.32 1.61 7.31
N ILE A 16 8.66 2.55 6.41
CA ILE A 16 7.71 3.08 5.42
C ILE A 16 7.23 1.99 4.46
N ALA A 17 8.13 1.14 3.97
CA ALA A 17 7.76 0.06 3.05
C ALA A 17 6.86 -1.01 3.71
N ALA A 18 7.09 -1.32 4.99
CA ALA A 18 6.22 -2.21 5.76
C ALA A 18 4.84 -1.57 5.97
N ALA A 19 4.80 -0.34 6.49
CA ALA A 19 3.55 0.39 6.72
C ALA A 19 2.72 0.54 5.43
N TYR A 20 3.37 0.84 4.31
CA TYR A 20 2.69 0.91 3.00
C TYR A 20 2.00 -0.40 2.63
N ARG A 21 2.70 -1.54 2.77
CA ARG A 21 2.13 -2.86 2.45
C ARG A 21 1.00 -3.23 3.39
N ASP A 22 1.18 -2.98 4.68
CA ASP A 22 0.20 -3.35 5.71
C ASP A 22 -1.08 -2.52 5.54
N THR A 23 -0.96 -1.20 5.35
CA THR A 23 -2.09 -0.31 5.07
C THR A 23 -2.86 -0.75 3.83
N LEU A 24 -2.15 -1.01 2.72
CA LEU A 24 -2.77 -1.43 1.48
C LEU A 24 -3.48 -2.79 1.63
N CYS A 25 -2.81 -3.76 2.22
CA CYS A 25 -3.35 -5.09 2.47
C CYS A 25 -4.61 -5.00 3.35
N ALA A 26 -4.55 -4.24 4.44
CA ALA A 26 -5.67 -4.09 5.37
C ALA A 26 -6.91 -3.49 4.70
N VAL A 27 -6.76 -2.39 3.94
CA VAL A 27 -7.88 -1.78 3.21
C VAL A 27 -8.47 -2.74 2.19
N LEU A 28 -7.62 -3.38 1.38
CA LEU A 28 -8.09 -4.28 0.33
C LEU A 28 -8.79 -5.53 0.90
N GLN A 29 -8.30 -6.07 2.02
CA GLN A 29 -8.96 -7.16 2.74
C GLN A 29 -10.34 -6.76 3.27
N ARG A 30 -10.45 -5.58 3.89
CA ARG A 30 -11.73 -5.06 4.40
C ARG A 30 -12.75 -4.88 3.28
N LYS A 31 -12.33 -4.27 2.16
CA LYS A 31 -13.23 -3.88 1.06
C LYS A 31 -13.57 -5.01 0.11
N TYR A 32 -12.59 -5.84 -0.24
CA TYR A 32 -12.71 -6.83 -1.31
C TYR A 32 -12.48 -8.27 -0.85
N GLY A 33 -11.83 -8.48 0.31
CA GLY A 33 -11.52 -9.82 0.82
C GLY A 33 -12.76 -10.63 1.25
N ARG A 34 -13.81 -9.96 1.71
CA ARG A 34 -15.09 -10.60 2.10
C ARG A 34 -16.12 -10.66 0.98
N VAL A 35 -15.86 -10.00 -0.14
CA VAL A 35 -16.76 -9.97 -1.29
C VAL A 35 -16.50 -11.19 -2.15
N ARG A 36 -17.54 -11.98 -2.46
CA ARG A 36 -17.41 -13.09 -3.40
C ARG A 36 -16.88 -12.56 -4.73
N ASN A 37 -15.77 -13.13 -5.20
CA ASN A 37 -15.06 -12.65 -6.39
C ASN A 37 -14.55 -11.19 -6.30
N GLY A 38 -14.39 -10.61 -5.10
CA GLY A 38 -13.97 -9.21 -4.93
C GLY A 38 -12.67 -8.88 -5.66
N ALA A 39 -11.69 -9.79 -5.64
CA ALA A 39 -10.46 -9.63 -6.40
C ALA A 39 -10.67 -9.56 -7.93
N LYS A 40 -11.64 -10.30 -8.49
CA LYS A 40 -11.97 -10.24 -9.93
C LYS A 40 -12.70 -8.96 -10.29
N ILE A 41 -13.60 -8.51 -9.41
CA ILE A 41 -14.35 -7.25 -9.58
C ILE A 41 -13.37 -6.09 -9.62
N LEU A 42 -12.53 -5.96 -8.58
CA LEU A 42 -11.51 -4.91 -8.52
C LEU A 42 -10.56 -4.99 -9.71
N ALA A 43 -10.03 -6.18 -10.02
CA ALA A 43 -9.14 -6.37 -11.17
C ALA A 43 -9.73 -5.85 -12.48
N ARG A 44 -11.04 -6.03 -12.70
CA ARG A 44 -11.73 -5.50 -13.87
C ARG A 44 -11.82 -3.97 -13.86
N SER A 45 -12.10 -3.36 -12.71
CA SER A 45 -12.18 -1.89 -12.58
C SER A 45 -10.85 -1.19 -12.86
N ILE A 46 -9.73 -1.81 -12.49
CA ILE A 46 -8.38 -1.21 -12.62
C ILE A 46 -7.52 -1.82 -13.73
N GLU A 47 -8.12 -2.63 -14.62
CA GLU A 47 -7.43 -3.32 -15.71
C GLU A 47 -6.19 -4.12 -15.28
N ALA A 48 -6.26 -4.73 -14.09
CA ALA A 48 -5.21 -5.59 -13.55
C ALA A 48 -5.57 -7.08 -13.68
N SER A 49 -4.58 -7.95 -13.45
CA SER A 49 -4.87 -9.39 -13.39
C SER A 49 -5.50 -9.76 -12.04
N PRO A 50 -6.54 -10.63 -11.99
CA PRO A 50 -7.12 -11.09 -10.74
C PRO A 50 -6.11 -11.75 -9.80
N ARG A 51 -5.10 -12.44 -10.37
CA ARG A 51 -4.01 -13.05 -9.61
C ARG A 51 -3.13 -12.00 -8.92
N THR A 52 -2.85 -10.90 -9.61
CA THR A 52 -2.08 -9.78 -9.04
C THR A 52 -2.85 -9.14 -7.89
N VAL A 53 -4.13 -8.86 -8.08
CA VAL A 53 -4.99 -8.28 -7.02
C VAL A 53 -5.10 -9.21 -5.81
N GLN A 54 -5.21 -10.53 -6.02
CA GLN A 54 -5.18 -11.50 -4.91
C GLN A 54 -3.87 -11.43 -4.12
N LYS A 55 -2.72 -11.27 -4.79
CA LYS A 55 -1.44 -11.13 -4.10
C LYS A 55 -1.37 -9.89 -3.23
N TRP A 56 -1.99 -8.78 -3.66
CA TRP A 56 -2.08 -7.55 -2.88
C TRP A 56 -3.01 -7.70 -1.68
N ILE A 57 -4.18 -8.32 -1.86
CA ILE A 57 -5.09 -8.65 -0.75
C ILE A 57 -4.43 -9.60 0.25
N ALA A 58 -3.57 -10.51 -0.21
CA ALA A 58 -2.81 -11.40 0.66
C ALA A 58 -1.53 -10.77 1.25
N GLY A 59 -1.18 -9.53 0.89
CA GLY A 59 0.03 -8.85 1.36
C GLY A 59 1.36 -9.42 0.80
N THR A 60 1.29 -10.37 -0.13
CA THR A 60 2.49 -11.05 -0.69
C THR A 60 3.18 -10.24 -1.80
N ALA A 61 2.51 -9.24 -2.33
CA ALA A 61 3.04 -8.27 -3.28
C ALA A 61 2.41 -6.90 -3.01
N ALA A 62 2.99 -5.84 -3.57
CA ALA A 62 2.43 -4.50 -3.54
C ALA A 62 2.26 -3.96 -4.96
N PRO A 63 1.30 -3.06 -5.20
CA PRO A 63 1.13 -2.41 -6.48
C PRO A 63 2.30 -1.47 -6.78
N ARG A 64 2.60 -1.34 -8.06
CA ARG A 64 3.53 -0.35 -8.61
C ARG A 64 2.83 1.02 -8.70
N GLY A 65 3.59 2.07 -9.05
CA GLY A 65 3.08 3.44 -9.11
C GLY A 65 1.79 3.58 -9.91
N GLU A 66 1.74 3.08 -11.15
CA GLU A 66 0.53 3.15 -11.98
C GLU A 66 -0.65 2.38 -11.35
N GLU A 67 -0.41 1.17 -10.85
CA GLU A 67 -1.42 0.32 -10.23
C GLU A 67 -1.99 0.97 -8.96
N LEU A 68 -1.14 1.65 -8.20
CA LEU A 68 -1.54 2.42 -7.01
C LEU A 68 -2.45 3.58 -7.39
N LEU A 69 -2.13 4.34 -8.44
CA LEU A 69 -2.99 5.45 -8.90
C LEU A 69 -4.38 4.95 -9.31
N LYS A 70 -4.45 3.83 -10.04
CA LYS A 70 -5.72 3.22 -10.42
C LYS A 70 -6.51 2.75 -9.20
N LEU A 71 -5.85 2.10 -8.23
CA LEU A 71 -6.48 1.70 -6.98
C LEU A 71 -6.99 2.88 -6.16
N MET A 72 -6.26 3.98 -6.08
CA MET A 72 -6.67 5.20 -5.37
C MET A 72 -7.80 5.97 -6.07
N SER A 73 -7.95 5.78 -7.39
CA SER A 73 -9.09 6.29 -8.16
C SER A 73 -10.37 5.47 -7.93
N GLU A 74 -10.24 4.15 -7.75
CA GLU A 74 -11.37 3.23 -7.55
C GLU A 74 -11.79 3.11 -6.07
N CYS A 75 -10.86 3.33 -5.14
CA CYS A 75 -11.06 3.10 -3.71
C CYS A 75 -10.66 4.34 -2.89
N ASP A 76 -11.63 5.19 -2.59
CA ASP A 76 -11.42 6.41 -1.79
C ASP A 76 -10.79 6.13 -0.42
N GLU A 77 -11.23 5.06 0.26
CA GLU A 77 -10.67 4.66 1.56
C GLU A 77 -9.18 4.33 1.47
N LEU A 78 -8.73 3.68 0.38
CA LEU A 78 -7.30 3.41 0.18
C LEU A 78 -6.54 4.71 -0.05
N ARG A 79 -7.10 5.62 -0.85
CA ARG A 79 -6.50 6.93 -1.11
C ARG A 79 -6.30 7.70 0.20
N ASP A 80 -7.31 7.75 1.05
CA ASP A 80 -7.27 8.48 2.32
C ASP A 80 -6.24 7.89 3.29
N GLU A 81 -6.17 6.56 3.39
CA GLU A 81 -5.16 5.87 4.23
C GLU A 81 -3.73 6.07 3.72
N ILE A 82 -3.52 6.06 2.41
CA ILE A 82 -2.20 6.34 1.81
C ILE A 82 -1.80 7.80 2.07
N PHE A 83 -2.72 8.75 1.93
CA PHE A 83 -2.43 10.15 2.27
C PHE A 83 -2.13 10.32 3.75
N ARG A 84 -2.87 9.66 4.64
CA ARG A 84 -2.57 9.66 6.07
C ARG A 84 -1.14 9.16 6.35
N LEU A 85 -0.74 8.05 5.74
CA LEU A 85 0.61 7.51 5.87
C LEU A 85 1.69 8.50 5.37
N VAL A 86 1.42 9.22 4.28
CA VAL A 86 2.31 10.27 3.77
C VAL A 86 2.44 11.42 4.76
N GLU A 87 1.32 11.89 5.34
CA GLU A 87 1.33 12.96 6.34
C GLU A 87 2.02 12.55 7.65
N GLU A 88 1.81 11.31 8.10
CA GLU A 88 2.53 10.74 9.24
C GLU A 88 4.04 10.66 8.98
N GLY A 89 4.44 10.27 7.76
CA GLY A 89 5.83 10.27 7.33
C GLY A 89 6.46 11.67 7.26
N LYS A 90 5.68 12.70 6.90
CA LYS A 90 6.11 14.12 6.92
C LYS A 90 6.23 14.68 8.33
N ARG A 91 5.46 14.16 9.29
CA ARG A 91 5.50 14.54 10.72
C ARG A 91 6.67 13.93 11.50
N CYS A 92 7.54 13.16 10.84
CA CYS A 92 8.84 12.80 11.39
C CYS A 92 9.98 13.65 10.78
N PRO A 93 10.07 14.96 11.08
CA PRO A 93 11.33 15.68 11.06
C PRO A 93 11.86 15.86 12.50
N ASP A 94 13.12 15.48 12.69
CA ASP A 94 14.02 15.84 13.80
C ASP A 94 13.85 15.11 15.16
N GLU A 95 14.65 14.06 15.34
CA GLU A 95 15.46 13.83 16.56
C GLU A 95 16.93 13.61 16.17
#